data_AF-A0A2N5YKD8-F1
#
_entry.id   AF-A0A2N5YKD8-F1
#
_cell.length_a   1.000
_cell.length_b   1.000
_cell.length_c   1.000
_cell.angle_alpha   90.00
_cell.angle_beta   90.00
_cell.angle_gamma   90.00
#
_symmetry.space_group_name_H-M   'P 1'
#
loop_
_entity.id
_entity.type
_entity.pdbx_description
1 polymer ?
#
loop_
_entity_poly.entity_id
_entity_poly.type
_entity_poly.pdbx_seq_one_letter_code
_entity_poly.pdbx_strand_id
1 'polypeptide(L)'
;MYTFWLVLVTIVWGSTFFIVKETVDSVDEFLLVFIRNIIATIPMLIYAIIKEGKKLFRYQEIWQGSLLGLMLSGTYISQTIGLKFTSTGHSAFITGSAVLFVPFILFTFFRTKLG
;
A
#
# COMPACT_ATOMS: atom_id res chain seq x y z
N MET A 1 -17.17 -17.95 4.98
CA MET A 1 -15.93 -18.27 4.23
C MET A 1 -15.05 -17.03 4.00
N TYR A 2 -15.59 -15.83 3.73
CA TYR A 2 -14.78 -14.60 3.54
C TYR A 2 -14.03 -14.10 4.78
N THR A 3 -14.60 -14.30 5.98
CA THR A 3 -13.97 -13.87 7.25
C THR A 3 -12.58 -14.48 7.44
N PHE A 4 -12.38 -15.73 7.00
CA PHE A 4 -11.09 -16.40 7.07
C PHE A 4 -10.01 -15.63 6.27
N TRP A 5 -10.32 -15.23 5.04
CA TRP A 5 -9.39 -14.48 4.20
C TRP A 5 -9.08 -13.09 4.77
N LEU A 6 -10.07 -12.42 5.35
CA LEU A 6 -9.86 -11.11 6.00
C LEU A 6 -8.95 -11.23 7.23
N VAL A 7 -9.13 -12.26 8.05
CA VAL A 7 -8.25 -12.53 9.19
C VAL A 7 -6.83 -12.82 8.71
N LEU A 8 -6.67 -13.64 7.67
CA LEU A 8 -5.36 -13.97 7.10
C LEU A 8 -4.65 -12.70 6.59
N VAL A 9 -5.34 -11.88 5.80
CA VAL A 9 -4.79 -10.61 5.30
C VAL A 9 -4.41 -9.69 6.46
N THR A 10 -5.22 -9.64 7.51
CA THR A 10 -4.93 -8.81 8.70
C THR A 10 -3.67 -9.27 9.42
N ILE A 11 -3.49 -10.59 9.58
CA ILE A 11 -2.28 -11.16 10.20
C ILE A 11 -1.04 -10.86 9.35
N VAL A 12 -1.12 -11.11 8.04
CA VAL A 12 -0.01 -10.88 7.10
C VAL A 12 0.35 -9.39 7.06
N TRP A 13 -0.65 -8.52 6.98
CA TRP A 13 -0.43 -7.07 6.94
C TRP A 13 0.14 -6.55 8.27
N GLY A 14 -0.42 -6.97 9.41
CA GLY A 14 0.04 -6.52 10.72
C GLY A 14 1.48 -6.95 11.05
N SER A 15 1.90 -8.15 10.64
CA SER A 15 3.27 -8.62 10.88
C SER A 15 4.32 -7.84 10.09
N THR A 16 3.96 -7.22 8.96
CA THR A 16 4.91 -6.43 8.15
C THR A 16 5.55 -5.29 8.93
N PHE A 17 4.83 -4.64 9.84
CA PHE A 17 5.38 -3.53 10.64
C PHE A 17 6.56 -3.96 11.50
N PHE A 18 6.49 -5.17 12.07
CA PHE A 18 7.57 -5.75 12.85
C PHE A 18 8.78 -6.06 11.98
N ILE A 19 8.55 -6.79 10.88
CA ILE A 19 9.62 -7.22 9.96
C ILE A 19 10.34 -6.00 9.34
N VAL A 20 9.58 -4.99 8.89
CA VAL A 20 10.16 -3.79 8.28
C VAL A 20 10.98 -3.01 9.29
N LYS A 21 10.53 -2.88 10.56
CA LYS A 21 11.28 -2.15 11.58
C LYS A 21 12.62 -2.83 11.90
N GLU A 22 12.67 -4.15 11.94
CA GLU A 22 13.94 -4.88 12.12
C GLU A 22 14.83 -4.79 10.89
N THR A 23 14.25 -4.90 9.69
CA THR A 23 15.01 -4.90 8.43
C THR A 23 15.65 -3.54 8.14
N VAL A 24 14.95 -2.46 8.47
CA VAL A 24 15.39 -1.09 8.14
C VAL A 24 16.63 -0.63 8.93
N ASP A 25 17.00 -1.35 9.99
CA ASP A 25 18.24 -1.13 10.73
C ASP A 25 19.47 -1.66 9.96
N SER A 26 19.28 -2.58 9.01
CA SER A 26 20.35 -3.21 8.22
C SER A 26 20.29 -2.91 6.72
N VAL A 27 19.13 -2.46 6.21
CA VAL A 27 18.89 -2.18 4.79
C VAL A 27 18.35 -0.76 4.61
N ASP A 28 18.85 -0.07 3.59
CA ASP A 28 18.33 1.24 3.19
C ASP A 28 16.82 1.22 2.90
N GLU A 29 16.11 2.25 3.37
CA GLU A 29 14.66 2.38 3.30
C GLU A 29 14.15 2.37 1.87
N PHE A 30 14.83 3.09 0.98
CA PHE A 30 14.44 3.21 -0.41
C PHE A 30 14.65 1.89 -1.12
N LEU A 31 15.75 1.21 -0.85
CA LEU A 31 16.03 -0.11 -1.40
C LEU A 31 15.00 -1.15 -0.93
N LEU A 32 14.66 -1.16 0.37
CA LEU A 32 13.66 -2.06 0.95
C LEU A 32 12.30 -1.88 0.27
N VAL A 33 11.84 -0.63 0.15
CA VAL A 33 10.56 -0.32 -0.49
C VAL A 33 10.60 -0.65 -1.98
N PHE A 34 11.70 -0.33 -2.68
CA PHE A 34 11.87 -0.63 -4.10
C PHE A 34 11.77 -2.13 -4.39
N ILE A 35 12.54 -2.96 -3.68
CA ILE A 35 12.53 -4.42 -3.85
C ILE A 35 11.14 -4.98 -3.55
N ARG A 36 10.53 -4.58 -2.43
CA ARG A 36 9.17 -5.01 -2.05
C ARG A 36 8.15 -4.69 -3.13
N ASN A 37 8.19 -3.49 -3.71
CA ASN A 37 7.26 -3.09 -4.76
C ASN A 37 7.53 -3.80 -6.09
N ILE A 38 8.79 -4.06 -6.45
CA ILE A 38 9.13 -4.86 -7.64
C ILE A 38 8.58 -6.29 -7.50
N ILE A 39 8.80 -6.92 -6.35
CA ILE A 39 8.29 -8.27 -6.08
C ILE A 39 6.77 -8.31 -6.17
N ALA A 40 6.08 -7.29 -5.66
CA ALA A 40 4.62 -7.19 -5.76
C ALA A 40 4.13 -6.91 -7.20
N THR A 41 4.93 -6.20 -8.00
CA THR A 41 4.56 -5.82 -9.38
C THR A 41 4.46 -7.04 -10.28
N ILE A 42 5.34 -8.04 -10.15
CA ILE A 42 5.35 -9.24 -11.00
C ILE A 42 4.00 -9.99 -10.99
N PRO A 43 3.50 -10.49 -9.84
CA PRO A 43 2.23 -11.21 -9.80
C PRO A 43 1.03 -10.32 -10.17
N MET A 44 1.06 -9.04 -9.78
CA MET A 44 0.01 -8.08 -10.12
C MET A 44 -0.06 -7.80 -11.63
N LEU A 45 1.10 -7.68 -12.29
CA LEU A 45 1.18 -7.46 -13.73
C LEU A 45 0.69 -8.70 -14.49
N ILE A 46 1.09 -9.90 -14.07
CA ILE A 46 0.58 -11.15 -14.65
C ILE A 46 -0.94 -11.21 -14.53
N TYR A 47 -1.48 -10.95 -13.34
CA TYR A 47 -2.93 -10.91 -13.11
C TYR A 47 -3.63 -9.88 -14.00
N ALA A 48 -3.07 -8.67 -14.10
CA ALA A 48 -3.63 -7.59 -14.92
C ALA A 48 -3.61 -7.93 -16.42
N ILE A 49 -2.53 -8.56 -16.92
CA ILE A 49 -2.43 -9.00 -18.32
C ILE A 49 -3.48 -10.08 -18.62
N ILE A 50 -3.66 -11.07 -17.72
CA ILE A 50 -4.66 -12.13 -17.91
C ILE A 50 -6.08 -11.55 -17.97
N LYS A 51 -6.38 -10.55 -17.14
CA LYS A 51 -7.73 -9.98 -17.01
C LYS A 51 -8.07 -8.95 -18.09
N GLU A 52 -7.15 -8.02 -18.37
CA GLU A 52 -7.40 -6.84 -19.21
C GLU A 52 -6.70 -6.92 -20.58
N GLY A 53 -5.72 -7.82 -20.74
CA GLY A 53 -4.98 -8.01 -21.98
C GLY A 53 -4.37 -6.72 -22.53
N LYS A 54 -4.66 -6.41 -23.79
CA LYS A 54 -4.14 -5.20 -24.47
C LYS A 54 -4.70 -3.89 -23.92
N LYS A 55 -5.83 -3.90 -23.21
CA LYS A 55 -6.43 -2.67 -22.64
C LYS A 55 -5.56 -2.05 -21.56
N LEU A 56 -4.76 -2.87 -20.87
CA LEU A 56 -3.81 -2.45 -19.84
C LEU A 56 -2.76 -1.46 -20.35
N PHE A 57 -2.36 -1.59 -21.61
CA PHE A 57 -1.28 -0.80 -22.20
C PHE A 57 -1.75 0.50 -22.84
N ARG A 58 -3.01 0.90 -22.63
CA ARG A 58 -3.50 2.22 -23.07
C ARG A 58 -2.79 3.30 -22.27
N TYR A 59 -2.44 4.39 -22.95
CA TYR A 59 -1.74 5.54 -22.33
C TYR A 59 -2.44 6.03 -21.06
N GLN A 60 -3.77 6.12 -21.07
CA GLN A 60 -4.54 6.57 -19.92
C GLN A 60 -4.40 5.64 -18.71
N GLU A 61 -4.42 4.32 -18.91
CA GLU A 61 -4.28 3.33 -17.83
C GLU A 61 -2.86 3.36 -17.25
N ILE A 62 -1.85 3.45 -18.13
CA ILE A 62 -0.44 3.56 -17.70
C ILE A 62 -0.25 4.86 -16.92
N TRP A 63 -0.73 5.99 -17.43
CA TRP A 63 -0.59 7.28 -16.77
C TRP A 63 -1.26 7.31 -15.39
N GLN A 64 -2.52 6.89 -15.31
CA GLN A 64 -3.26 6.83 -14.04
C GLN A 64 -2.63 5.83 -13.06
N GLY A 65 -2.23 4.66 -13.54
CA GLY A 65 -1.54 3.64 -12.76
C GLY A 65 -0.18 4.11 -12.25
N SER A 66 0.61 4.80 -13.07
CA SER A 66 1.89 5.38 -12.67
C SER A 66 1.72 6.48 -11.62
N LEU A 67 0.72 7.36 -11.78
CA LEU A 67 0.43 8.40 -10.79
C LEU A 67 0.06 7.79 -9.43
N LEU A 68 -0.85 6.81 -9.41
CA LEU A 68 -1.23 6.09 -8.19
C LEU A 68 -0.05 5.30 -7.60
N GLY A 69 0.76 4.67 -8.43
CA GLY A 69 1.97 3.95 -8.03
C GLY A 69 3.00 4.86 -7.37
N LEU A 70 3.20 6.07 -7.89
CA LEU A 70 4.07 7.09 -7.29
C LEU A 70 3.55 7.54 -5.91
N MET A 71 2.25 7.82 -5.79
CA MET A 71 1.64 8.19 -4.51
C MET A 71 1.74 7.06 -3.48
N LEU A 72 1.52 5.81 -3.92
CA LEU A 72 1.66 4.62 -3.08
C LEU A 72 3.10 4.41 -2.62
N SER A 73 4.07 4.55 -3.52
CA SER A 73 5.50 4.43 -3.19
C SER A 73 5.92 5.52 -2.20
N GLY A 74 5.51 6.77 -2.43
CA GLY A 74 5.76 7.88 -1.50
C GLY A 74 5.17 7.62 -0.11
N THR A 75 3.99 7.02 -0.05
CA THR A 75 3.37 6.61 1.23
C THR A 75 4.20 5.54 1.93
N TYR A 76 4.66 4.52 1.21
CA TYR A 76 5.48 3.46 1.78
C TYR A 76 6.87 3.93 2.21
N ILE A 77 7.54 4.77 1.43
CA ILE A 77 8.82 5.38 1.81
C ILE A 77 8.65 6.18 3.10
N SER A 78 7.64 7.06 3.14
CA SER A 78 7.36 7.87 4.33
C SER A 78 7.07 7.00 5.55
N GLN A 79 6.31 5.91 5.38
CA GLN A 79 6.02 4.95 6.43
C GLN A 79 7.28 4.21 6.91
N THR A 80 8.12 3.71 6.00
CA THR A 80 9.35 2.99 6.33
C THR A 80 10.37 3.88 7.03
N ILE A 81 10.53 5.13 6.60
CA ILE A 81 11.34 6.13 7.29
C ILE A 81 10.76 6.42 8.68
N GLY A 82 9.44 6.64 8.78
CA GLY A 82 8.76 6.85 10.06
C GLY A 82 8.96 5.69 11.04
N LEU A 83 9.00 4.45 10.54
CA LEU A 83 9.26 3.25 11.34
C LEU A 83 10.64 3.24 12.01
N LYS A 84 11.63 3.97 11.51
CA LYS A 84 12.92 4.14 12.21
C LYS A 84 12.73 4.91 13.51
N PHE A 85 11.94 5.97 13.46
CA PHE A 85 11.80 6.92 14.55
C PHE A 85 10.68 6.60 15.54
N THR A 86 9.75 5.70 15.19
CA THR A 86 8.60 5.37 16.05
C THR A 86 8.43 3.87 16.26
N SER A 87 7.58 3.46 17.20
CA SER A 87 7.30 2.04 17.48
C SER A 87 6.44 1.41 16.39
N THR A 88 6.51 0.08 16.25
CA THR A 88 5.63 -0.68 15.34
C THR A 88 4.16 -0.41 15.63
N GLY A 89 3.79 -0.29 16.92
CA GLY A 89 2.43 0.01 17.37
C GLY A 89 1.96 1.40 16.97
N HIS A 90 2.79 2.44 17.15
CA HIS A 90 2.42 3.79 16.73
C HIS A 90 2.27 3.91 15.21
N SER A 91 3.18 3.31 14.43
CA SER A 91 3.06 3.31 12.96
C SER A 91 1.83 2.56 12.48
N ALA A 92 1.53 1.41 13.07
CA ALA A 92 0.34 0.64 12.74
C ALA A 92 -0.94 1.41 13.09
N PHE A 93 -0.97 2.09 14.23
CA PHE A 93 -2.09 2.94 14.63
C PHE A 93 -2.30 4.12 13.67
N ILE A 94 -1.24 4.86 13.33
CA ILE A 94 -1.31 5.98 12.38
C ILE A 94 -1.81 5.48 11.02
N THR A 95 -1.26 4.37 10.53
CA THR A 95 -1.68 3.80 9.23
C THR A 95 -3.13 3.33 9.27
N GLY A 96 -3.56 2.66 10.34
CA GLY A 96 -4.95 2.20 10.52
C GLY A 96 -5.95 3.34 10.67
N SER A 97 -5.52 4.47 11.26
CA SER A 97 -6.36 5.67 11.41
C SER A 97 -6.77 6.29 10.06
N ALA A 98 -6.06 5.99 8.97
CA ALA A 98 -6.40 6.43 7.62
C ALA A 98 -7.85 6.09 7.24
N VAL A 99 -8.38 4.96 7.73
CA VAL A 99 -9.77 4.51 7.49
C VAL A 99 -10.79 5.53 8.03
N LEU A 100 -10.47 6.23 9.12
CA LEU A 100 -11.33 7.29 9.66
C LEU A 100 -11.39 8.50 8.73
N PHE A 101 -10.33 8.77 7.97
CA PHE A 101 -10.25 9.91 7.05
C PHE A 101 -10.88 9.62 5.69
N VAL A 102 -10.95 8.36 5.25
CA VAL A 102 -11.58 7.95 3.98
C VAL A 102 -12.96 8.58 3.74
N PRO A 103 -13.95 8.49 4.67
CA PRO A 103 -15.27 9.08 4.43
C PRO A 103 -15.23 10.60 4.26
N PHE A 104 -14.37 11.32 5.00
CA PHE A 104 -14.22 12.77 4.85
C PHE A 104 -13.59 13.16 3.51
N ILE A 105 -12.60 12.40 3.04
CA ILE A 105 -12.00 12.60 1.71
C ILE A 105 -13.04 12.33 0.62
N LEU A 106 -13.82 11.26 0.74
CA LEU A 106 -14.89 10.95 -0.21
C LEU A 106 -15.98 12.03 -0.24
N PHE A 107 -16.39 12.54 0.93
CA PHE A 107 -17.36 13.63 1.01
C PHE A 107 -16.83 14.93 0.36
N THR A 108 -15.60 15.31 0.66
CA THR A 108 -15.01 16.58 0.19
C THR A 108 -14.72 16.58 -1.31
N PHE A 109 -14.14 15.50 -1.85
CA PHE A 109 -13.73 15.43 -3.26
C PHE A 109 -14.81 14.85 -4.19
N PHE A 110 -15.61 13.91 -3.71
CA PHE A 110 -16.59 13.19 -4.55
C PHE A 110 -18.05 13.50 -4.19
N ARG A 111 -18.30 14.35 -3.17
CA ARG A 111 -19.64 14.71 -2.68
C ARG A 111 -20.53 13.50 -2.37
N THR A 112 -19.92 12.38 -2.00
CA THR A 112 -20.64 11.17 -1.61
C THR A 112 -21.33 11.40 -0.27
N LYS A 113 -22.62 11.07 -0.13
CA LYS A 113 -23.32 11.17 1.15
C LYS A 113 -22.65 10.26 2.18
N LEU A 114 -22.34 10.82 3.35
CA LEU A 114 -21.86 10.07 4.51
C LEU A 114 -23.02 9.16 4.98
N GLY A 115 -22.88 7.87 4.78
CA GLY A 115 -23.82 6.83 5.23
C GLY A 115 -23.26 6.08 6.42
#